data_AF-A0A315D1E2-F1
#
_entry.id   AF-A0A315D1E2-F1
#
_cell.length_a   1.000
_cell.length_b   1.000
_cell.length_c   1.000
_cell.angle_alpha   90.00
_cell.angle_beta   90.00
_cell.angle_gamma   90.00
#
_symmetry.space_group_name_H-M   'P 1'
#
loop_
_entity.id
_entity.type
_entity.pdbx_description
1 polymer ?
#
loop_
_entity_poly.entity_id
_entity_poly.type
_entity_poly.pdbx_seq_one_letter_code
_entity_poly.pdbx_strand_id
1 'polypeptide(L)'
;MTCAAVNPTDEARVRNLDELLNLSTRWTKRFKAEYRIQQDDLRRIAKKKIESQQGAVSQVEIQNHLQGEQSKLSPARPWFEVHYALFTALLQQARLDAWQTELGVAI
;
A
#
# COMPACT_ATOMS: atom_id res chain seq x y z
N MET A 1 -0.60 -6.03 -13.08
CA MET A 1 -2.01 -5.87 -12.67
C MET A 1 -2.77 -5.52 -13.93
N THR A 2 -3.82 -6.27 -14.26
CA THR A 2 -4.61 -6.09 -15.50
C THR A 2 -6.03 -5.68 -15.12
N CYS A 3 -6.64 -4.77 -15.88
CA CYS A 3 -8.06 -4.45 -15.71
C CYS A 3 -8.89 -5.61 -16.27
N ALA A 4 -9.57 -6.34 -15.39
CA ALA A 4 -10.46 -7.44 -15.78
C ALA A 4 -11.91 -7.03 -15.52
N ALA A 5 -12.80 -7.44 -16.43
CA ALA A 5 -14.22 -7.26 -16.23
C ALA A 5 -14.74 -8.28 -15.21
N VAL A 6 -15.68 -7.86 -14.36
CA VAL A 6 -16.39 -8.78 -13.45
C VAL A 6 -17.34 -9.69 -14.25
N ASN A 7 -17.96 -9.14 -15.29
CA ASN A 7 -18.76 -9.90 -16.25
C ASN A 7 -17.94 -10.20 -17.51
N PRO A 8 -17.87 -11.46 -17.97
CA PRO A 8 -17.14 -11.82 -19.20
C PRO A 8 -17.61 -11.05 -20.44
N THR A 9 -18.90 -10.66 -20.49
CA THR A 9 -19.48 -9.88 -21.59
C THR A 9 -18.92 -8.47 -21.71
N ASP A 10 -18.38 -7.91 -20.62
CA ASP A 10 -17.83 -6.56 -20.59
C ASP A 10 -16.32 -6.52 -20.87
N GLU A 11 -15.66 -7.66 -21.08
CA GLU A 11 -14.20 -7.75 -21.24
C GLU A 11 -13.65 -6.87 -22.38
N ALA A 12 -14.31 -6.88 -23.53
CA ALA A 12 -13.88 -6.08 -24.69
C ALA A 12 -13.96 -4.57 -24.38
N ARG A 13 -15.01 -4.14 -23.65
CA ARG A 13 -15.20 -2.76 -23.24
C ARG A 13 -14.17 -2.34 -22.19
N VAL A 14 -13.92 -3.20 -21.20
CA VAL A 14 -12.93 -2.94 -20.13
C VAL A 14 -11.53 -2.82 -20.71
N ARG A 15 -11.17 -3.69 -21.67
CA ARG A 15 -9.87 -3.64 -22.36
C ARG A 15 -9.71 -2.33 -23.14
N ASN A 16 -10.71 -1.94 -23.91
CA ASN A 16 -10.69 -0.69 -24.67
C ASN A 16 -10.52 0.53 -23.74
N LEU A 17 -11.25 0.56 -22.62
CA LEU A 17 -11.10 1.63 -21.62
C LEU A 17 -9.72 1.63 -20.95
N ASP A 18 -9.16 0.45 -20.66
CA ASP A 18 -7.81 0.33 -20.11
C ASP A 18 -6.75 0.88 -21.08
N GLU A 19 -6.85 0.55 -22.37
CA GLU A 19 -5.95 1.04 -23.41
C GLU A 19 -6.07 2.56 -23.62
N LEU A 20 -7.30 3.08 -23.74
CA LEU A 20 -7.54 4.51 -23.95
C LEU A 20 -7.08 5.38 -22.78
N LEU A 21 -7.31 4.92 -21.54
CA LEU A 21 -7.11 5.73 -20.34
C LEU A 21 -5.88 5.30 -19.53
N ASN A 22 -5.15 4.28 -19.99
CA ASN A 22 -3.99 3.68 -19.34
C ASN A 22 -4.24 3.32 -17.87
N LEU A 23 -5.40 2.72 -17.57
CA LEU A 23 -5.90 2.56 -16.19
C LEU A 23 -4.98 1.67 -15.35
N SER A 24 -4.62 0.49 -15.87
CA SER A 24 -3.72 -0.49 -15.25
C SER A 24 -2.36 0.14 -14.92
N THR A 25 -1.80 0.90 -15.85
CA THR A 25 -0.53 1.62 -15.65
C THR A 25 -0.67 2.73 -14.61
N ARG A 26 -1.73 3.55 -14.68
CA ARG A 26 -1.97 4.66 -13.73
C ARG A 26 -2.20 4.15 -12.32
N TRP A 27 -3.02 3.11 -12.17
CA TRP A 27 -3.30 2.48 -10.88
C TRP A 27 -2.04 1.82 -10.32
N THR A 28 -1.24 1.14 -11.15
CA THR A 28 0.05 0.58 -10.71
C THR A 28 1.00 1.67 -10.23
N LYS A 29 1.10 2.80 -10.95
CA LYS A 29 1.92 3.95 -10.52
C LYS A 29 1.43 4.51 -9.20
N ARG A 30 0.11 4.67 -9.03
CA ARG A 30 -0.48 5.21 -7.80
C ARG A 30 -0.28 4.27 -6.62
N PHE A 31 -0.48 2.97 -6.83
CA PHE A 31 -0.21 1.93 -5.83
C PHE A 31 1.25 1.97 -5.36
N LYS A 32 2.21 2.00 -6.30
CA LYS A 32 3.64 2.09 -5.98
C LYS A 32 4.00 3.39 -5.26
N ALA A 33 3.39 4.51 -5.65
CA ALA A 33 3.62 5.80 -4.99
C ALA A 33 3.12 5.77 -3.55
N GLU A 34 1.92 5.26 -3.32
CA GLU A 34 1.36 5.15 -1.97
C GLU A 34 2.15 4.16 -1.11
N TYR A 35 2.58 3.02 -1.67
CA TYR A 35 3.46 2.08 -0.99
C TYR A 35 4.74 2.77 -0.48
N ARG A 36 5.38 3.59 -1.32
CA ARG A 36 6.60 4.34 -0.94
C ARG A 36 6.33 5.34 0.18
N ILE A 37 5.20 6.05 0.13
CA ILE A 37 4.82 7.01 1.18
C ILE A 37 4.73 6.29 2.54
N GLN A 38 4.02 5.16 2.59
CA GLN A 38 3.86 4.37 3.81
C GLN A 38 5.21 3.82 4.31
N GLN A 39 6.06 3.35 3.40
CA GLN A 39 7.40 2.88 3.73
C GLN A 39 8.29 4.00 4.29
N ASP A 40 8.25 5.20 3.71
CA ASP A 40 9.05 6.34 4.15
C ASP A 40 8.59 6.88 5.50
N ASP A 41 7.29 6.90 5.78
CA ASP A 41 6.76 7.28 7.09
C ASP A 41 7.18 6.29 8.17
N LEU A 42 7.11 4.98 7.90
CA LEU A 42 7.61 3.96 8.82
C LEU A 42 9.13 4.03 9.03
N ARG A 43 9.91 4.34 7.99
CA ARG A 43 11.36 4.60 8.13
C ARG A 43 11.63 5.80 9.02
N ARG A 44 10.83 6.87 8.90
CA ARG A 44 10.95 8.05 9.77
C ARG A 44 10.66 7.68 11.23
N ILE A 45 9.63 6.86 11.47
CA ILE A 45 9.31 6.33 12.81
C ILE A 45 10.47 5.48 13.34
N ALA A 46 11.00 4.57 12.52
CA ALA A 46 12.12 3.70 12.88
C ALA A 46 13.37 4.48 13.26
N LYS A 47 13.75 5.46 12.42
CA LYS A 47 14.88 6.35 12.68
C LYS A 47 14.72 7.07 14.02
N LYS A 48 13.53 7.62 14.29
CA LYS A 48 13.24 8.33 15.55
C LYS A 48 13.37 7.41 16.77
N LYS A 49 12.95 6.14 16.69
CA LYS A 49 13.12 5.17 17.79
C LYS A 49 14.58 4.83 18.03
N ILE A 50 15.36 4.65 16.97
CA ILE A 50 16.82 4.40 17.08
C ILE A 50 17.51 5.60 17.75
N GLU A 51 17.22 6.82 17.30
CA GLU A 51 17.74 8.06 17.91
C GLU A 51 17.33 8.22 19.38
N SER A 52 16.14 7.75 19.74
CA SER A 52 15.61 7.79 21.11
C SER A 52 16.01 6.58 21.97
N GLN A 53 16.86 5.68 21.47
CA GLN A 53 17.26 4.43 22.14
C GLN A 53 16.08 3.50 22.53
N GLN A 54 14.96 3.59 21.80
CA GLN A 54 13.73 2.80 22.04
C GLN A 54 13.71 1.47 21.27
N GLY A 55 14.85 1.09 20.66
CA GLY A 55 14.99 -0.15 19.88
C GLY A 55 14.34 -0.08 18.50
N ALA A 56 14.27 -1.23 17.83
CA ALA A 56 13.67 -1.37 16.50
C ALA A 56 12.14 -1.21 16.52
N VAL A 57 11.56 -0.97 15.35
CA VAL A 57 10.10 -0.98 15.17
C VAL A 57 9.63 -2.43 15.15
N SER A 58 8.71 -2.75 16.04
CA SER A 58 8.08 -4.07 16.11
C SER A 58 7.02 -4.24 15.02
N GLN A 59 6.72 -5.49 14.69
CA GLN A 59 5.64 -5.81 13.74
C GLN A 59 4.28 -5.25 14.18
N VAL A 60 3.99 -5.29 15.50
CA VAL A 60 2.74 -4.75 16.06
C VAL A 60 2.64 -3.24 15.83
N GLU A 61 3.75 -2.50 15.95
CA GLU A 61 3.75 -1.06 15.65
C GLU A 61 3.52 -0.77 14.16
N ILE A 62 4.12 -1.56 13.27
CA ILE A 62 3.87 -1.47 11.82
C ILE A 62 2.38 -1.72 11.51
N GLN A 63 1.83 -2.79 12.09
CA GLN A 63 0.43 -3.15 11.90
C GLN A 63 -0.50 -2.06 12.43
N ASN A 64 -0.26 -1.55 13.64
CA ASN A 64 -1.07 -0.50 14.24
C ASN A 64 -1.02 0.80 13.43
N HIS A 65 0.16 1.16 12.90
CA HIS A 65 0.31 2.31 12.01
C HIS A 65 -0.55 2.15 10.75
N LEU A 66 -0.42 1.00 10.08
CA LEU A 66 -1.18 0.70 8.86
C LEU A 66 -2.70 0.64 9.09
N GLN A 67 -3.15 0.06 10.20
CA GLN A 67 -4.58 0.05 10.58
C GLN A 67 -5.07 1.47 10.90
N GLY A 68 -4.25 2.28 11.55
CA GLY A 68 -4.53 3.70 11.80
C GLY A 68 -4.69 4.49 10.50
N GLU A 69 -3.84 4.25 9.50
CA GLU A 69 -3.97 4.90 8.19
C GLU A 69 -5.15 4.35 7.37
N GLN A 70 -5.41 3.04 7.44
CA GLN A 70 -6.56 2.43 6.76
C GLN A 70 -7.90 2.96 7.31
N SER A 71 -8.01 3.16 8.63
CA SER A 71 -9.24 3.66 9.26
C SER A 71 -9.55 5.13 8.91
N LYS A 72 -8.54 5.90 8.49
CA LYS A 72 -8.70 7.27 7.98
C LYS A 72 -9.11 7.31 6.50
N LEU A 73 -9.17 6.16 5.81
CA LEU A 73 -9.65 6.12 4.43
C LEU A 73 -11.13 6.51 4.36
N SER A 74 -11.42 7.50 3.54
CA SER A 74 -12.79 7.88 3.20
C SER A 74 -13.09 7.49 1.75
N PRO A 75 -14.26 6.87 1.47
CA PRO A 75 -14.73 6.64 0.10
C PRO A 75 -14.83 7.90 -0.75
N ALA A 76 -14.95 9.08 -0.12
CA ALA A 76 -15.00 10.37 -0.80
C ALA A 76 -13.63 10.84 -1.33
N ARG A 77 -12.52 10.20 -0.92
CA ARG A 77 -11.17 10.60 -1.35
C ARG A 77 -10.83 10.03 -2.73
N PRO A 78 -10.05 10.74 -3.55
CA PRO A 78 -9.56 10.20 -4.81
C PRO A 78 -8.84 8.86 -4.64
N TRP A 79 -9.09 7.93 -5.55
CA TRP A 79 -8.42 6.63 -5.63
C TRP A 79 -8.58 5.75 -4.38
N PHE A 80 -9.68 5.91 -3.65
CA PHE A 80 -10.02 5.11 -2.46
C PHE A 80 -9.74 3.62 -2.65
N GLU A 81 -10.21 3.03 -3.76
CA GLU A 81 -10.02 1.60 -4.05
C GLU A 81 -8.55 1.18 -4.14
N VAL A 82 -7.69 2.02 -4.72
CA VAL A 82 -6.25 1.75 -4.80
C VAL A 82 -5.62 1.77 -3.42
N HIS A 83 -6.02 2.75 -2.61
CA HIS A 83 -5.54 2.88 -1.23
C HIS A 83 -6.02 1.71 -0.36
N TYR A 84 -7.30 1.38 -0.44
CA TYR A 84 -7.88 0.25 0.29
C TYR A 84 -7.22 -1.08 -0.11
N ALA A 85 -7.06 -1.35 -1.41
CA ALA A 85 -6.37 -2.54 -1.89
C ALA A 85 -4.92 -2.62 -1.42
N LEU A 86 -4.21 -1.48 -1.38
CA LEU A 86 -2.86 -1.42 -0.82
C LEU A 86 -2.86 -1.79 0.67
N PHE A 87 -3.64 -1.11 1.52
CA PHE A 87 -3.63 -1.39 2.96
C PHE A 87 -4.04 -2.84 3.27
N THR A 88 -5.02 -3.38 2.55
CA THR A 88 -5.40 -4.79 2.66
C THR A 88 -4.24 -5.71 2.30
N ALA A 89 -3.47 -5.40 1.26
CA ALA A 89 -2.28 -6.18 0.90
C ALA A 89 -1.14 -6.02 1.93
N LEU A 90 -0.92 -4.81 2.46
CA LEU A 90 0.11 -4.54 3.45
C LEU A 90 -0.15 -5.20 4.81
N LEU A 91 -1.42 -5.36 5.18
CA LEU A 91 -1.83 -6.03 6.41
C LEU A 91 -1.81 -7.56 6.32
N GLN A 92 -1.48 -8.14 5.15
CA GLN A 92 -1.22 -9.57 5.06
C GLN A 92 0.06 -9.91 5.82
N GLN A 93 0.04 -11.00 6.60
CA GLN A 93 1.16 -11.40 7.45
C GLN A 93 2.49 -11.46 6.67
N ALA A 94 2.50 -12.07 5.49
CA ALA A 94 3.70 -12.15 4.65
C ALA A 94 4.30 -10.78 4.28
N ARG A 95 3.47 -9.72 4.18
CA ARG A 95 3.94 -8.35 3.91
C ARG A 95 4.39 -7.64 5.17
N LEU A 96 3.73 -7.86 6.30
CA LEU A 96 4.20 -7.38 7.60
C LEU A 96 5.57 -7.97 7.95
N ASP A 97 5.81 -9.25 7.69
CA ASP A 97 7.11 -9.92 7.89
C ASP A 97 8.19 -9.32 6.98
N ALA A 98 7.87 -9.12 5.70
CA ALA A 98 8.78 -8.49 4.73
C ALA A 98 9.14 -7.06 5.17
N TRP A 99 8.16 -6.27 5.61
CA TRP A 99 8.37 -4.90 6.06
C TRP A 99 9.15 -4.82 7.36
N GLN A 100 8.94 -5.74 8.30
CA GLN A 100 9.76 -5.80 9.50
C GLN A 100 11.24 -6.04 9.15
N THR A 101 11.51 -6.86 8.14
CA THR A 101 12.87 -7.09 7.63
C THR A 101 13.41 -5.84 6.93
N GLU A 102 12.64 -5.24 6.00
CA GLU A 102 13.05 -4.05 5.24
C GLU A 102 13.25 -2.79 6.10
N LEU A 103 12.48 -2.65 7.19
CA LEU A 103 12.52 -1.50 8.10
C LEU A 103 13.46 -1.72 9.29
N GLY A 104 13.68 -2.97 9.70
CA GLY A 104 14.61 -3.37 10.74
C GLY A 104 16.03 -3.64 10.22
N VAL A 105 16.23 -3.77 8.91
CA VAL A 105 17.51 -4.17 8.32
C VAL A 105 17.69 -3.58 6.92
N ALA A 106 18.42 -2.46 6.86
CA ALA A 106 19.70 -2.51 6.18
C ALA A 106 20.73 -2.10 7.25
N ILE A 107 21.22 -3.10 7.98
CA ILE A 107 22.51 -3.02 8.67
C ILE A 107 23.56 -3.43 7.64
#